data_AF-A0A950LTX6-F1
#
_entry.id   AF-A0A950LTX6-F1
#
_cell.length_a   1.000
_cell.length_b   1.000
_cell.length_c   1.000
_cell.angle_alpha   90.00
_cell.angle_beta   90.00
_cell.angle_gamma   90.00
#
_symmetry.space_group_name_H-M   'P 1'
#
loop_
_entity.id
_entity.type
_entity.pdbx_description
1 polymer ?
#
loop_
_entity_poly.entity_id
_entity_poly.type
_entity_poly.pdbx_seq_one_letter_code
_entity_poly.pdbx_strand_id
1 'polypeptide(L)'
;MSVYRRGETWWYKFWFNGQLLRESAKSDSKTVARNAERARRRDLEQAYNRIPKRERVPLFYHAADLWVASKGGLTIGSIHRYELCLPPLKKEFGGLLVCDIDANDIAEYQRKRLAEVSNRTVNYEIGALRGILRQFGLWGSIAD
;
A
#
# COMPACT_ATOMS: atom_id res chain seq x y z
N MET A 1 -35.48 9.77 -8.25
CA MET A 1 -35.15 8.62 -9.12
C MET A 1 -33.74 8.79 -9.69
N SER A 2 -32.74 8.06 -9.18
CA SER A 2 -31.34 8.18 -9.64
C SER A 2 -31.03 7.34 -10.89
N VAL A 3 -31.80 6.29 -11.19
CA VAL A 3 -31.60 5.43 -12.37
C VAL A 3 -32.78 5.52 -13.34
N TYR A 4 -32.50 5.48 -14.65
CA TYR A 4 -33.50 5.48 -15.71
C TYR A 4 -32.96 4.73 -16.94
N ARG A 5 -33.85 4.24 -17.80
CA ARG A 5 -33.49 3.42 -18.97
C ARG A 5 -33.46 4.29 -20.24
N ARG A 6 -32.48 4.04 -21.12
CA ARG A 6 -32.41 4.60 -22.48
C ARG A 6 -32.11 3.45 -23.45
N GLY A 7 -33.10 3.09 -24.27
CA GLY A 7 -33.03 1.88 -25.09
C GLY A 7 -32.87 0.64 -24.21
N GLU A 8 -31.83 -0.15 -24.45
CA GLU A 8 -31.52 -1.36 -23.69
C GLU A 8 -30.60 -1.09 -22.49
N THR A 9 -29.95 0.07 -22.42
CA THR A 9 -28.98 0.38 -21.37
C THR A 9 -29.60 1.20 -20.25
N TRP A 10 -29.29 0.84 -19.01
CA TRP A 10 -29.59 1.68 -17.85
C TRP A 10 -28.56 2.79 -17.69
N TRP A 11 -29.04 3.94 -17.26
CA TRP A 11 -28.26 5.11 -16.96
C TRP A 11 -28.57 5.55 -15.53
N TYR A 12 -27.66 6.32 -14.95
CA TYR A 12 -27.89 6.97 -13.69
C TYR A 12 -27.56 8.46 -13.74
N LYS A 13 -28.17 9.21 -12.83
CA LYS A 13 -27.91 10.63 -12.61
C LYS A 13 -27.99 10.95 -11.12
N PHE A 14 -27.07 11.78 -10.65
CA PHE A 14 -27.10 12.32 -9.30
C PHE A 14 -26.37 13.66 -9.25
N TRP A 15 -26.71 14.46 -8.24
CA TRP A 15 -26.02 15.71 -7.96
C TRP A 15 -24.81 15.44 -7.07
N PHE A 16 -23.68 16.04 -7.40
CA PHE A 16 -22.47 16.04 -6.59
C PHE A 16 -21.79 17.40 -6.70
N ASN A 17 -21.50 18.03 -5.56
CA ASN A 17 -20.84 19.35 -5.51
C ASN A 17 -21.42 20.40 -6.46
N GLY A 18 -22.75 20.55 -6.48
CA GLY A 18 -23.43 21.53 -7.33
C GLY A 18 -23.49 21.20 -8.83
N GLN A 19 -23.01 20.02 -9.25
CA GLN A 19 -23.07 19.55 -10.63
C GLN A 19 -23.94 18.31 -10.78
N LEU A 20 -24.71 18.22 -11.86
CA LEU A 20 -25.48 17.04 -12.21
C LEU A 20 -24.63 16.09 -13.05
N LEU A 21 -24.22 14.97 -12.46
CA LEU A 21 -23.50 13.92 -13.17
C LEU A 21 -24.50 12.95 -13.82
N ARG A 22 -24.19 12.51 -15.04
CA ARG A 22 -25.01 11.58 -15.82
C ARG A 22 -24.12 10.58 -16.55
N GLU A 23 -24.18 9.32 -16.15
CA GLU A 23 -23.33 8.26 -16.72
C GLU A 23 -24.17 7.01 -17.07
N SER A 24 -23.67 6.21 -18.01
CA SER A 24 -24.30 4.93 -18.37
C SER A 24 -23.82 3.83 -17.43
N ALA A 25 -24.73 2.93 -17.03
CA ALA A 25 -24.37 1.73 -16.28
C ALA A 25 -23.76 0.64 -17.16
N LYS A 26 -23.77 0.84 -18.49
CA LYS A 26 -23.33 -0.13 -19.52
C LYS A 26 -23.91 -1.54 -19.32
N SER A 27 -25.11 -1.61 -18.73
CA SER A 27 -25.82 -2.83 -18.40
C SER A 27 -27.32 -2.62 -18.58
N ASP A 28 -28.02 -3.69 -18.93
CA ASP A 28 -29.47 -3.84 -19.06
C ASP A 28 -30.16 -4.15 -17.71
N SER A 29 -29.39 -4.36 -16.65
CA SER A 29 -29.89 -4.62 -15.30
C SER A 29 -30.03 -3.36 -14.46
N LYS A 30 -31.26 -3.10 -13.98
CA LYS A 30 -31.56 -2.00 -13.04
C LYS A 30 -30.75 -2.09 -11.75
N THR A 31 -30.46 -3.31 -11.30
CA THR A 31 -29.69 -3.57 -10.07
C THR A 31 -28.23 -3.20 -10.26
N VAL A 32 -27.64 -3.57 -11.41
CA VAL A 32 -26.27 -3.18 -11.77
C VAL A 32 -26.16 -1.66 -11.87
N ALA A 33 -27.17 -0.99 -12.45
CA ALA A 33 -27.19 0.48 -12.53
C ALA A 33 -27.24 1.18 -11.17
N ARG A 34 -28.00 0.64 -10.21
CA ARG A 34 -28.02 1.17 -8.84
C ARG A 34 -26.67 0.97 -8.13
N ASN A 35 -26.04 -0.19 -8.33
CA ASN A 35 -24.73 -0.47 -7.74
C ASN A 35 -23.64 0.44 -8.35
N ALA A 36 -23.68 0.65 -9.67
CA ALA A 36 -22.79 1.55 -10.38
C ALA A 36 -22.95 3.01 -9.89
N GLU A 37 -24.18 3.48 -9.71
CA GLU A 37 -24.44 4.82 -9.14
C GLU A 37 -23.86 4.98 -7.74
N ARG A 38 -24.07 3.99 -6.85
CA ARG A 38 -23.52 4.00 -5.50
C ARG A 38 -22.00 3.98 -5.48
N ALA A 39 -21.38 3.16 -6.33
CA ALA A 39 -19.93 3.09 -6.45
C ALA A 39 -19.35 4.42 -6.93
N ARG A 40 -19.93 4.99 -8.01
CA ARG A 40 -19.48 6.26 -8.58
C ARG A 40 -19.62 7.42 -7.60
N ARG A 41 -20.72 7.48 -6.84
CA ARG A 41 -20.89 8.48 -5.78
C ARG A 41 -19.83 8.32 -4.69
N ARG A 42 -19.58 7.10 -4.23
CA ARG A 42 -18.55 6.83 -3.22
C ARG A 42 -17.16 7.23 -3.70
N ASP A 43 -16.81 6.94 -4.96
CA ASP A 43 -15.52 7.33 -5.53
C ASP A 43 -15.34 8.86 -5.52
N LEU A 44 -16.40 9.60 -5.87
CA LEU A 44 -16.39 11.06 -5.83
C LEU A 44 -16.33 11.60 -4.40
N GLU A 45 -17.05 11.00 -3.45
CA GLU A 45 -16.97 11.36 -2.02
C GLU A 45 -15.56 11.10 -1.46
N GLN A 46 -14.93 9.97 -1.79
CA GLN A 46 -13.56 9.66 -1.39
C GLN A 46 -12.56 10.67 -1.97
N ALA A 47 -12.67 10.96 -3.27
CA ALA A 47 -11.80 11.92 -3.95
C ALA A 47 -11.97 13.34 -3.39
N TYR A 48 -13.21 13.78 -3.15
CA TYR A 48 -13.52 15.11 -2.62
C TYR A 48 -13.02 15.28 -1.19
N ASN A 49 -13.23 14.28 -0.34
CA ASN A 49 -12.76 14.29 1.04
C ASN A 49 -11.27 13.95 1.20
N ARG A 50 -10.55 13.74 0.08
CA ARG A 50 -9.13 13.33 0.07
C ARG A 50 -8.86 12.09 0.93
N ILE A 51 -9.84 11.18 1.03
CA ILE A 51 -9.68 9.93 1.75
C ILE A 51 -8.89 8.99 0.85
N PRO A 52 -7.62 8.66 1.18
CA PRO A 52 -6.84 7.77 0.34
C PRO A 52 -7.52 6.40 0.31
N LYS A 53 -7.55 5.80 -0.88
CA LYS A 53 -7.96 4.40 -1.01
C LYS A 53 -6.99 3.58 -0.15
N ARG A 54 -7.49 2.86 0.84
CA ARG A 54 -6.66 1.98 1.66
C ARG A 54 -6.07 0.91 0.75
N GLU A 55 -4.80 1.07 0.40
CA GLU A 55 -4.04 0.03 -0.27
C GLU A 55 -3.88 -1.13 0.72
N ARG A 56 -4.01 -2.36 0.24
CA ARG A 56 -3.77 -3.52 1.11
C ARG A 56 -2.31 -3.45 1.54
N VAL A 57 -2.06 -3.42 2.85
CA VAL A 57 -0.70 -3.50 3.37
C VAL A 57 -0.11 -4.82 2.89
N PRO A 58 0.99 -4.82 2.13
CA PRO A 58 1.58 -6.05 1.64
C PRO A 58 2.24 -6.83 2.79
N LEU A 59 2.50 -8.12 2.54
CA LEU A 59 3.47 -8.87 3.34
C LEU A 59 4.85 -8.22 3.21
N PHE A 60 5.65 -8.29 4.27
CA PHE A 60 7.01 -7.77 4.27
C PHE A 60 7.85 -8.32 3.12
N TYR A 61 7.65 -9.60 2.78
CA TYR A 61 8.35 -10.23 1.65
C TYR A 61 8.18 -9.44 0.35
N HIS A 62 6.94 -9.10 -0.01
CA HIS A 62 6.62 -8.32 -1.20
C HIS A 62 7.03 -6.85 -1.06
N ALA A 63 6.89 -6.30 0.14
CA ALA A 63 7.30 -4.93 0.44
C ALA A 63 8.80 -4.70 0.23
N ALA A 64 9.63 -5.67 0.62
CA ALA A 64 11.07 -5.64 0.43
C ALA A 64 11.46 -5.63 -1.06
N ASP A 65 10.78 -6.44 -1.89
CA ASP A 65 11.00 -6.48 -3.34
C ASP A 65 10.58 -5.16 -4.01
N LEU A 66 9.41 -4.64 -3.66
CA LEU A 66 8.92 -3.34 -4.14
C LEU A 66 9.86 -2.21 -3.74
N TRP A 67 10.41 -2.26 -2.52
CA TRP A 67 11.32 -1.24 -2.04
C TRP A 67 12.64 -1.24 -2.83
N VAL A 68 13.25 -2.39 -3.10
CA VAL A 68 14.46 -2.43 -3.93
C VAL A 68 14.18 -2.03 -5.37
N ALA A 69 13.07 -2.47 -5.97
CA ALA A 69 12.66 -2.02 -7.30
C ALA A 69 12.46 -0.49 -7.38
N SER A 70 12.02 0.16 -6.29
CA SER A 70 11.90 1.63 -6.23
C SER A 70 13.26 2.36 -6.27
N LYS A 71 14.38 1.66 -6.07
CA LYS A 71 15.74 2.24 -6.00
C LYS A 71 16.48 2.27 -7.33
N GLY A 72 15.80 2.11 -8.46
CA GLY A 72 16.41 2.08 -9.80
C GLY A 72 17.28 3.30 -10.17
N GLY A 73 17.18 4.43 -9.45
CA GLY A 73 18.03 5.61 -9.63
C GLY A 73 19.34 5.63 -8.84
N LEU A 74 19.63 4.62 -8.02
CA LEU A 74 20.87 4.53 -7.24
C LEU A 74 21.99 3.82 -8.02
N THR A 75 23.23 4.01 -7.57
CA THR A 75 24.38 3.28 -8.10
C THR A 75 24.23 1.78 -7.88
N ILE A 76 24.72 0.98 -8.83
CA ILE A 76 24.62 -0.50 -8.80
C ILE A 76 25.17 -1.07 -7.48
N GLY A 77 26.29 -0.52 -6.98
CA GLY A 77 26.88 -0.95 -5.71
C GLY A 77 26.00 -0.66 -4.48
N SER A 78 25.17 0.38 -4.54
CA SER A 78 24.21 0.68 -3.46
C SER A 78 23.02 -0.27 -3.51
N ILE A 79 22.51 -0.58 -4.70
CA ILE A 79 21.43 -1.56 -4.90
C ILE A 79 21.88 -2.94 -4.42
N HIS A 80 23.06 -3.39 -4.83
CA HIS A 80 23.62 -4.68 -4.40
C HIS A 80 23.77 -4.74 -2.86
N ARG A 81 24.19 -3.65 -2.20
CA ARG A 81 24.24 -3.64 -0.73
C ARG A 81 22.86 -3.86 -0.10
N TYR A 82 21.80 -3.28 -0.65
CA TYR A 82 20.44 -3.51 -0.17
C TYR A 82 19.99 -4.95 -0.42
N GLU A 83 20.28 -5.50 -1.60
CA GLU A 83 19.99 -6.89 -1.93
C GLU A 83 20.65 -7.87 -0.96
N LEU A 84 21.87 -7.60 -0.50
CA LEU A 84 22.55 -8.41 0.51
C LEU A 84 21.88 -8.36 1.90
N CYS A 85 21.17 -7.27 2.20
CA CYS A 85 20.47 -7.09 3.48
C CYS A 85 19.08 -7.76 3.50
N LEU A 86 18.46 -7.99 2.33
CA LEU A 86 17.08 -8.51 2.28
C LEU A 86 16.91 -9.95 2.75
N PRO A 87 17.78 -10.93 2.40
CA PRO A 87 17.56 -12.32 2.78
C PRO A 87 17.34 -12.55 4.28
N PRO A 88 18.17 -12.02 5.21
CA PRO A 88 17.93 -12.22 6.63
C PRO A 88 16.66 -11.50 7.12
N LEU A 89 16.35 -10.31 6.59
CA LEU A 89 15.10 -9.60 6.90
C LEU A 89 13.86 -10.35 6.42
N LYS A 90 13.91 -10.92 5.21
CA LYS A 90 12.81 -11.73 4.65
C LYS A 90 12.63 -13.03 5.41
N LYS A 91 13.72 -13.63 5.92
CA LYS A 91 13.66 -14.84 6.75
C LYS A 91 12.93 -14.57 8.07
N GLU A 92 13.17 -13.43 8.71
CA GLU A 92 12.53 -13.09 9.99
C GLU A 92 11.11 -12.54 9.79
N PHE A 93 10.95 -11.55 8.93
CA PHE A 93 9.71 -10.75 8.83
C PHE A 93 8.83 -11.12 7.65
N GLY A 94 9.28 -11.97 6.72
CA GLY A 94 8.62 -12.18 5.43
C GLY A 94 7.15 -12.62 5.52
N GLY A 95 6.77 -13.34 6.58
CA GLY A 95 5.42 -13.80 6.84
C GLY A 95 4.50 -12.78 7.52
N LEU A 96 5.04 -11.66 7.99
CA LEU A 96 4.28 -10.61 8.66
C LEU A 96 3.80 -9.56 7.66
N LEU A 97 2.68 -8.90 7.97
CA LEU A 97 2.34 -7.66 7.27
C LEU A 97 3.32 -6.57 7.70
N VAL A 98 3.62 -5.64 6.80
CA VAL A 98 4.53 -4.53 7.12
C VAL A 98 4.03 -3.71 8.32
N CYS A 99 2.70 -3.62 8.49
CA CYS A 99 2.07 -2.90 9.61
C CYS A 99 2.16 -3.61 10.96
N ASP A 100 2.47 -4.90 10.97
CA ASP A 100 2.52 -5.68 12.21
C ASP A 100 3.91 -5.64 12.87
N ILE A 101 4.92 -5.11 12.16
CA ILE A 101 6.29 -5.00 12.67
C ILE A 101 6.38 -3.82 13.63
N ASP A 102 6.69 -4.08 14.89
CA ASP A 102 6.83 -3.07 15.94
C ASP A 102 8.29 -2.81 16.36
N ALA A 103 8.49 -1.94 17.36
CA ALA A 103 9.82 -1.64 17.89
C ALA A 103 10.48 -2.83 18.62
N ASN A 104 9.67 -3.70 19.24
CA ASN A 104 10.16 -4.88 19.97
C ASN A 104 10.67 -5.93 19.00
N ASP A 105 9.95 -6.17 17.90
CA ASP A 105 10.34 -7.07 16.81
C ASP A 105 11.71 -6.66 16.23
N ILE A 106 11.91 -5.36 16.03
CA ILE A 106 13.18 -4.80 15.54
C ILE A 106 14.29 -5.01 16.58
N ALA A 107 14.03 -4.76 17.86
CA ALA A 107 15.00 -4.94 18.94
C ALA A 107 15.37 -6.41 19.14
N GLU A 108 14.42 -7.33 19.00
CA GLU A 108 14.64 -8.78 19.01
C GLU A 108 15.53 -9.22 17.85
N TYR A 109 15.22 -8.76 16.64
CA TYR A 109 16.04 -9.02 15.47
C TYR A 109 17.47 -8.52 15.63
N GLN A 110 17.66 -7.29 16.15
CA GLN A 110 19.00 -6.74 16.42
C GLN A 110 19.78 -7.63 17.40
N ARG A 111 19.17 -8.00 18.53
CA ARG A 111 19.81 -8.87 19.54
C ARG A 111 20.22 -10.22 18.94
N LYS A 112 19.34 -10.84 18.15
CA LYS A 112 19.60 -12.11 17.48
C LYS A 112 20.74 -12.01 16.47
N ARG A 113 20.74 -10.98 15.62
CA ARG A 113 21.76 -10.82 14.57
C ARG A 113 23.12 -10.38 15.07
N LEU A 114 23.19 -9.65 16.19
CA LEU A 114 24.47 -9.29 16.81
C LEU A 114 25.30 -10.51 17.27
N ALA A 115 24.66 -11.65 17.52
CA ALA A 115 25.36 -12.91 17.82
C ALA A 115 25.97 -13.59 16.58
N GLU A 116 25.49 -13.23 15.38
CA GLU A 116 25.85 -13.91 14.13
C GLU A 116 26.77 -13.08 13.23
N VAL A 117 26.62 -11.75 13.24
CA VAL A 117 27.31 -10.85 12.32
C VAL A 117 27.84 -9.60 13.01
N SER A 118 28.77 -8.90 12.34
CA SER A 118 29.34 -7.66 12.85
C SER A 118 28.27 -6.58 13.06
N ASN A 119 28.47 -5.71 14.06
CA ASN A 119 27.60 -4.56 14.34
C ASN A 119 27.37 -3.69 13.08
N ARG A 120 28.39 -3.53 12.23
CA ARG A 120 28.26 -2.82 10.96
C ARG A 120 27.22 -3.45 10.04
N THR A 121 27.18 -4.78 9.94
CA THR A 121 26.21 -5.52 9.12
C THR A 121 24.79 -5.33 9.66
N VAL A 122 24.60 -5.48 10.97
CA VAL A 122 23.30 -5.27 11.62
C VAL A 122 22.79 -3.85 11.33
N ASN A 123 23.64 -2.83 11.45
CA ASN A 123 23.25 -1.44 11.16
C ASN A 123 22.80 -1.23 9.70
N TYR A 124 23.41 -1.92 8.73
CA TYR A 124 22.95 -1.86 7.34
C TYR A 124 21.59 -2.56 7.14
N GLU A 125 21.40 -3.73 7.77
CA GLU A 125 20.12 -4.46 7.73
C GLU A 125 19.00 -3.62 8.33
N ILE A 126 19.23 -3.00 9.50
CA ILE A 126 18.26 -2.10 10.14
C ILE A 126 18.02 -0.84 9.30
N GLY A 127 19.05 -0.31 8.65
CA GLY A 127 18.91 0.79 7.69
C GLY A 127 17.99 0.43 6.52
N ALA A 128 18.10 -0.79 5.98
CA ALA A 128 17.22 -1.30 4.93
C ALA A 128 15.79 -1.51 5.44
N LEU A 129 15.62 -2.14 6.60
CA LEU A 129 14.32 -2.33 7.27
C LEU A 129 13.60 -0.99 7.49
N ARG A 130 14.31 0.01 8.03
CA ARG A 130 13.82 1.38 8.17
C ARG A 130 13.39 1.99 6.84
N GLY A 131 14.18 1.77 5.79
CA GLY A 131 13.87 2.24 4.44
C GLY A 131 12.56 1.68 3.91
N ILE A 132 12.32 0.38 4.14
CA ILE A 132 11.09 -0.31 3.76
C ILE A 132 9.91 0.26 4.55
N LEU A 133 10.00 0.31 5.88
CA LEU A 133 8.93 0.83 6.74
C LEU A 133 8.57 2.29 6.43
N ARG A 134 9.55 3.11 6.06
CA ARG A 134 9.32 4.50 5.61
C ARG A 134 8.54 4.60 4.32
N GLN A 135 8.76 3.70 3.36
CA GLN A 135 8.00 3.70 2.10
C GLN A 135 6.49 3.50 2.34
N PHE A 136 6.12 2.80 3.41
CA PHE A 136 4.74 2.57 3.81
C PHE A 136 4.24 3.53 4.90
N GLY A 137 5.05 4.52 5.31
CA GLY A 137 4.68 5.49 6.35
C GLY A 137 4.65 4.95 7.78
N LEU A 138 5.19 3.76 8.02
CA LEU A 138 5.07 3.04 9.31
C LEU A 138 6.26 3.26 10.24
N TRP A 139 7.34 3.89 9.78
CA TRP A 139 8.49 4.18 10.64
C TRP A 139 8.21 5.26 11.68
N GLY A 140 7.33 6.22 11.38
CA GLY A 140 7.04 7.33 12.29
C GLY A 140 6.52 6.86 13.64
N SER A 141 5.62 5.87 13.65
CA SER A 141 5.04 5.28 14.86
C SER A 141 6.01 4.44 15.70
N ILE A 142 7.17 4.10 15.15
CA ILE A 142 8.18 3.24 15.81
C ILE A 142 9.32 4.09 16.40
N ALA A 143 9.52 5.32 15.88
CA ALA A 143 10.65 6.18 16.22
C ALA A 143 10.35 7.22 17.30
N ASP A 144 9.07 7.40 17.66
CA ASP A 144 8.61 8.29 18.74
C ASP A 144 8.55 7.57 20.09
#